data_AF-A0A1H9FXR5-F1
#
_entry.id   AF-A0A1H9FXR5-F1
#
_cell.length_a   1.000
_cell.length_b   1.000
_cell.length_c   1.000
_cell.angle_alpha   90.00
_cell.angle_beta   90.00
_cell.angle_gamma   90.00
#
_symmetry.space_group_name_H-M   'P 1'
#
loop_
_entity.id
_entity.type
_entity.pdbx_description
1 polymer ?
#
loop_
_entity_poly.entity_id
_entity_poly.type
_entity_poly.pdbx_seq_one_letter_code
_entity_poly.pdbx_strand_id
1 'polypeptide(L)'
;MIDLYCILIITESVARTLSGAVPGDTGVSLANLDLLMRSLVFIEDHLEDTVPVQTEDIADACYASKSALEKVFKYMTHFSIHDYIVRRKMTRAARMMIDKPNLNILDIAIQFGYSSHEAFTRSFSQVWNCNPSEFRKRCENRPHTVELFPRITGFMQLEGEKLMRRTVDISELYDFFKSRKDCWFVCGDIVSLIPINNISRKAGDIAISEALRRMESVCGPEDIVFRIGGDEFALLTNSSEEAYAEELKDKILAMNGAIIPYDEEEIPMSLYAKIIKLENDALRYSEIFPKLMIRAEEKA
;
A
#
# COMPACT_ATOMS: atom_id res chain seq x y z
N MET A 1 -5.20 -5.81 5.52
CA MET A 1 -5.79 -6.86 4.65
C MET A 1 -7.21 -6.42 4.33
N ILE A 2 -7.48 -5.99 3.10
CA ILE A 2 -8.86 -5.84 2.63
C ILE A 2 -9.22 -7.20 2.04
N ASP A 3 -10.14 -7.89 2.70
CA ASP A 3 -10.48 -9.29 2.43
C ASP A 3 -11.09 -9.43 1.02
N LEU A 4 -10.66 -10.44 0.24
CA LEU A 4 -11.28 -10.82 -1.05
C LEU A 4 -12.80 -11.02 -0.92
N TYR A 5 -13.26 -11.38 0.28
CA TYR A 5 -14.68 -11.55 0.60
C TYR A 5 -15.45 -10.21 0.64
N CYS A 6 -14.84 -9.13 1.15
CA CYS A 6 -15.45 -7.79 1.10
C CYS A 6 -15.44 -7.24 -0.33
N ILE A 7 -14.44 -7.60 -1.14
CA ILE A 7 -14.34 -7.23 -2.56
C ILE A 7 -15.53 -7.79 -3.36
N LEU A 8 -15.88 -9.07 -3.16
CA LEU A 8 -17.04 -9.71 -3.83
C LEU A 8 -18.37 -9.06 -3.40
N ILE A 9 -18.52 -8.77 -2.09
CA ILE A 9 -19.74 -8.16 -1.55
C ILE A 9 -19.91 -6.71 -2.02
N ILE A 10 -18.84 -5.91 -2.07
CA ILE A 10 -18.90 -4.51 -2.52
C ILE A 10 -19.13 -4.44 -4.03
N THR A 11 -18.44 -5.27 -4.82
CA THR A 11 -18.60 -5.32 -6.28
C THR A 11 -19.99 -5.79 -6.70
N GLU A 12 -20.53 -6.85 -6.08
CA GLU A 12 -21.90 -7.30 -6.34
C GLU A 12 -22.95 -6.29 -5.88
N SER A 13 -22.79 -5.68 -4.69
CA SER A 13 -23.77 -4.73 -4.15
C SER A 13 -23.84 -3.46 -5.03
N VAL A 14 -22.69 -2.95 -5.48
CA VAL A 14 -22.63 -1.75 -6.32
C VAL A 14 -23.09 -2.04 -7.75
N ALA A 15 -22.71 -3.17 -8.34
CA ALA A 15 -23.20 -3.58 -9.66
C ALA A 15 -24.73 -3.81 -9.67
N ARG A 16 -25.30 -4.37 -8.59
CA ARG A 16 -26.75 -4.57 -8.44
C ARG A 16 -27.53 -3.29 -8.16
N THR A 17 -26.92 -2.35 -7.44
CA THR A 17 -27.52 -1.03 -7.18
C THR A 17 -27.53 -0.17 -8.45
N LEU A 18 -26.48 -0.25 -9.26
CA LEU A 18 -26.42 0.42 -10.57
C LEU A 18 -27.36 -0.21 -11.61
N SER A 19 -27.73 -1.48 -11.46
CA SER A 19 -28.70 -2.18 -12.33
C SER A 19 -30.16 -2.14 -11.84
N GLY A 20 -30.44 -1.43 -10.73
CA GLY A 20 -31.80 -1.17 -10.25
C GLY A 20 -32.48 -2.34 -9.52
N ALA A 21 -31.74 -3.33 -9.03
CA ALA A 21 -32.30 -4.46 -8.29
C ALA A 21 -32.55 -4.14 -6.80
N VAL A 22 -33.69 -4.56 -6.25
CA VAL A 22 -34.09 -4.37 -4.84
C VAL A 22 -33.19 -5.19 -3.90
N PRO A 23 -32.80 -4.69 -2.70
CA PRO A 23 -31.72 -5.29 -1.91
C PRO A 23 -32.12 -6.63 -1.28
N GLY A 24 -31.34 -7.67 -1.58
CA GLY A 24 -31.10 -8.79 -0.67
C GLY A 24 -29.85 -8.47 0.17
N ASP A 25 -29.96 -8.67 1.48
CA ASP A 25 -29.00 -8.37 2.56
C ASP A 25 -27.51 -8.61 2.22
N THR A 26 -26.87 -7.60 1.62
CA THR A 26 -25.41 -7.47 1.51
C THR A 26 -25.07 -6.14 2.17
N GLY A 27 -24.45 -6.19 3.35
CA GLY A 27 -24.32 -5.07 4.31
C GLY A 27 -23.54 -3.82 3.89
N VAL A 28 -23.34 -3.57 2.60
CA VAL A 28 -22.69 -2.36 2.05
C VAL A 28 -23.72 -1.55 1.26
N SER A 29 -24.13 -0.39 1.78
CA SER A 29 -25.00 0.56 1.06
C SER A 29 -24.19 1.63 0.32
N LEU A 30 -24.78 2.28 -0.71
CA LEU A 30 -24.17 3.46 -1.36
C LEU A 30 -23.87 4.58 -0.35
N ALA A 31 -24.69 4.72 0.69
CA ALA A 31 -24.45 5.69 1.76
C ALA A 31 -23.19 5.34 2.58
N ASN A 32 -22.92 4.06 2.82
CA ASN A 32 -21.70 3.62 3.51
C ASN A 32 -20.45 3.91 2.67
N LEU A 33 -20.53 3.69 1.36
CA LEU A 33 -19.44 4.00 0.45
C LEU A 33 -19.14 5.51 0.41
N ASP A 34 -20.18 6.33 0.27
CA ASP A 34 -20.04 7.77 0.25
C ASP A 34 -19.49 8.32 1.57
N LEU A 35 -19.98 7.80 2.71
CA LEU A 35 -19.43 8.11 4.04
C LEU A 35 -17.94 7.78 4.13
N LEU A 36 -17.54 6.59 3.66
CA LEU A 36 -16.15 6.17 3.64
C LEU A 36 -15.29 7.11 2.78
N MET A 37 -15.73 7.41 1.55
CA MET A 37 -14.99 8.27 0.63
C MET A 37 -14.80 9.67 1.21
N ARG A 38 -15.86 10.27 1.77
CA ARG A 38 -15.76 11.58 2.43
C ARG A 38 -14.80 11.57 3.62
N SER A 39 -14.85 10.51 4.44
CA SER A 39 -13.94 10.37 5.58
C SER A 39 -12.48 10.21 5.16
N LEU A 40 -12.19 9.45 4.08
CA LEU A 40 -10.84 9.28 3.56
C LEU A 40 -10.27 10.58 3.00
N VAL A 41 -11.08 11.35 2.26
CA VAL A 41 -10.66 12.67 1.76
C VAL A 41 -10.33 13.60 2.92
N PHE A 42 -11.24 13.70 3.89
CA PHE A 42 -11.02 14.53 5.07
C PHE A 42 -9.74 14.14 5.82
N ILE A 43 -9.53 12.85 6.09
CA ILE A 43 -8.32 12.38 6.77
C ILE A 43 -7.06 12.79 6.00
N GLU A 44 -7.01 12.54 4.69
CA GLU A 44 -5.82 12.82 3.87
C GLU A 44 -5.49 14.31 3.80
N ASP A 45 -6.50 15.17 3.75
CA ASP A 45 -6.33 16.62 3.69
C ASP A 45 -5.79 17.21 5.01
N HIS A 46 -5.90 16.47 6.12
CA HIS A 46 -5.52 16.93 7.47
C HIS A 46 -4.38 16.10 8.09
N LEU A 47 -3.66 15.27 7.31
CA LEU A 47 -2.55 14.44 7.84
C LEU A 47 -1.37 15.25 8.38
N GLU A 48 -1.14 16.44 7.83
CA GLU A 48 -0.01 17.33 8.18
C GLU A 48 -0.41 18.43 9.18
N ASP A 49 -1.61 18.34 9.73
CA ASP A 49 -2.06 19.28 10.74
C ASP A 49 -1.30 19.05 12.05
N THR A 50 -0.87 20.16 12.64
CA THR A 50 -0.18 20.17 13.94
C THR A 50 -1.08 19.70 15.07
N VAL A 51 -2.39 19.95 14.94
CA VAL A 51 -3.41 19.42 15.85
C VAL A 51 -3.86 18.05 15.32
N PRO A 52 -3.71 16.95 16.09
CA PRO A 52 -4.14 15.64 15.63
C PRO A 52 -5.66 15.57 15.46
N VAL A 53 -6.10 15.27 14.24
CA VAL A 53 -7.50 14.98 13.90
C VAL A 53 -8.04 13.86 14.78
N GLN A 54 -9.19 14.09 15.40
CA GLN A 54 -9.94 13.10 16.16
C GLN A 54 -11.02 12.47 15.28
N THR A 55 -11.50 11.27 15.68
CA THR A 55 -12.59 10.59 14.98
C THR A 55 -13.87 11.44 14.94
N GLU A 56 -14.10 12.21 16.00
CA GLU A 56 -15.21 13.16 16.13
C GLU A 56 -15.18 14.22 15.02
N ASP A 57 -14.03 14.82 14.76
CA ASP A 57 -13.88 15.85 13.71
C ASP A 57 -14.25 15.29 12.33
N ILE A 58 -13.83 14.05 12.06
CA ILE A 58 -14.12 13.35 10.79
C ILE A 58 -15.60 13.02 10.68
N ALA A 59 -16.21 12.57 11.79
CA ALA A 59 -17.63 12.22 11.84
C ALA A 59 -18.52 13.45 11.60
N ASP A 60 -18.18 14.57 12.23
CA ASP A 60 -18.87 15.85 12.07
C ASP A 60 -18.74 16.37 10.63
N ALA A 61 -17.54 16.33 10.05
CA ALA A 61 -17.32 16.71 8.65
C ALA A 61 -18.09 15.82 7.65
N CYS A 62 -18.36 14.57 8.01
CA CYS A 62 -19.10 13.62 7.18
C CYS A 62 -20.62 13.62 7.44
N TYR A 63 -21.12 14.44 8.38
CA TYR A 63 -22.51 14.44 8.84
C TYR A 63 -22.98 13.06 9.34
N ALA A 64 -22.09 12.36 10.07
CA ALA A 64 -22.34 11.02 10.57
C ALA A 64 -22.07 10.93 12.07
N SER A 65 -22.67 9.95 12.74
CA SER A 65 -22.25 9.64 14.12
C SER A 65 -20.88 8.95 14.11
N LYS A 66 -20.07 9.23 15.14
CA LYS A 66 -18.78 8.55 15.37
C LYS A 66 -18.89 7.02 15.26
N SER A 67 -19.89 6.43 15.91
CA SER A 67 -20.08 4.97 15.89
C SER A 67 -20.41 4.42 14.51
N ALA A 68 -21.24 5.14 13.73
CA ALA A 68 -21.53 4.73 12.35
C ALA A 68 -20.28 4.80 11.48
N LEU A 69 -19.52 5.90 11.57
CA LEU A 69 -18.27 6.07 10.85
C LEU A 69 -17.26 4.97 11.20
N GLU A 70 -17.00 4.70 12.48
CA GLU A 70 -16.06 3.67 12.91
C GLU A 70 -16.45 2.27 12.40
N LYS A 71 -17.73 1.93 12.45
CA LYS A 71 -18.25 0.65 11.94
C LYS A 71 -18.05 0.53 10.44
N VAL A 72 -18.48 1.53 9.67
CA VAL A 72 -18.36 1.56 8.21
C VAL A 72 -16.89 1.52 7.79
N PHE A 73 -16.06 2.38 8.38
CA PHE A 73 -14.65 2.46 8.08
C PHE A 73 -13.93 1.15 8.37
N LYS A 74 -14.15 0.56 9.55
CA LYS A 74 -13.53 -0.73 9.92
C LYS A 74 -14.04 -1.88 9.07
N TYR A 75 -15.33 -1.89 8.73
CA TYR A 75 -15.90 -2.94 7.89
C TYR A 75 -15.33 -2.89 6.47
N MET A 76 -15.19 -1.71 5.88
CA MET A 76 -14.78 -1.56 4.48
C MET A 76 -13.26 -1.51 4.29
N THR A 77 -12.50 -0.98 5.25
CA THR A 77 -11.02 -0.85 5.13
C THR A 77 -10.27 -1.90 5.94
N HIS A 78 -10.94 -2.56 6.89
CA HIS A 78 -10.35 -3.43 7.92
C HIS A 78 -9.40 -2.73 8.90
N PHE A 79 -9.18 -1.43 8.74
CA PHE A 79 -8.40 -0.59 9.65
C PHE A 79 -9.32 0.17 10.60
N SER A 80 -8.83 0.46 11.81
CA SER A 80 -9.45 1.56 12.56
C SER A 80 -9.04 2.88 11.93
N ILE A 81 -9.83 3.92 12.15
CA ILE A 81 -9.54 5.26 11.65
C ILE A 81 -8.18 5.75 12.18
N HIS A 82 -7.93 5.54 13.47
CA HIS A 82 -6.64 5.86 14.09
C HIS A 82 -5.46 5.10 13.44
N ASP A 83 -5.60 3.79 13.22
CA ASP A 83 -4.55 2.98 12.59
C ASP A 83 -4.26 3.46 11.16
N TYR A 84 -5.31 3.80 10.40
CA TYR A 84 -5.18 4.40 9.07
C TYR A 84 -4.41 5.73 9.12
N ILE A 85 -4.82 6.66 10.00
CA ILE A 85 -4.16 7.97 10.16
C ILE A 85 -2.67 7.79 10.49
N VAL A 86 -2.33 6.95 11.46
CA VAL A 86 -0.93 6.72 11.86
C VAL A 86 -0.10 6.18 10.70
N ARG A 87 -0.59 5.17 9.98
CA ARG A 87 0.12 4.57 8.83
C ARG A 87 0.34 5.59 7.71
N ARG A 88 -0.68 6.40 7.42
CA ARG A 88 -0.61 7.45 6.41
C ARG A 88 0.36 8.57 6.81
N LYS A 89 0.30 9.05 8.07
CA LYS A 89 1.28 10.01 8.62
C LYS A 89 2.70 9.49 8.52
N MET A 90 2.96 8.24 8.94
CA MET A 90 4.31 7.65 8.87
C MET A 90 4.78 7.44 7.43
N THR A 91 3.86 7.18 6.50
CA THR A 91 4.20 7.08 5.06
C THR A 91 4.56 8.44 4.48
N ARG A 92 3.79 9.50 4.79
CA ARG A 92 4.10 10.87 4.40
C ARG A 92 5.40 11.38 5.04
N ALA A 93 5.63 11.08 6.31
CA ALA A 93 6.86 11.45 7.01
C ALA A 93 8.09 10.78 6.39
N ALA A 94 7.99 9.50 6.07
CA ALA A 94 9.03 8.77 5.35
C ALA A 94 9.31 9.41 3.98
N ARG A 95 8.27 9.78 3.23
CA ARG A 95 8.43 10.49 1.96
C ARG A 95 9.12 11.84 2.12
N MET A 96 8.73 12.61 3.13
CA MET A 96 9.36 13.89 3.43
C MET A 96 10.85 13.76 3.79
N MET A 97 11.26 12.67 4.43
CA MET A 97 12.68 12.39 4.67
C MET A 97 13.48 12.18 3.39
N ILE A 98 12.85 11.62 2.36
CA ILE A 98 13.45 11.41 1.04
C ILE A 98 13.53 12.73 0.27
N ASP A 99 12.41 13.45 0.18
CA ASP A 99 12.32 14.69 -0.59
C ASP A 99 13.18 15.80 0.04
N LYS A 100 13.39 15.76 1.35
CA LYS A 100 14.15 16.76 2.13
C LYS A 100 15.19 16.06 3.02
N PRO A 101 16.30 15.54 2.46
CA PRO A 101 17.27 14.73 3.20
C PRO A 101 17.94 15.48 4.36
N ASN A 102 18.07 16.80 4.24
CA ASN A 102 18.69 17.67 5.24
C ASN A 102 17.75 18.11 6.37
N LEU A 103 16.45 17.81 6.29
CA LEU A 103 15.48 18.23 7.30
C LEU A 103 15.66 17.40 8.59
N ASN A 104 15.62 18.06 9.75
CA ASN A 104 15.75 17.36 11.03
C ASN A 104 14.54 16.42 11.24
N ILE A 105 14.80 15.20 11.72
CA ILE A 105 13.74 14.22 12.04
C ILE A 105 12.76 14.79 13.08
N LEU A 106 13.23 15.60 14.04
CA LEU A 106 12.36 16.25 15.01
C LEU A 106 11.41 17.28 14.35
N ASP A 107 11.90 18.05 13.37
CA ASP A 107 11.05 19.01 12.66
C ASP A 107 9.96 18.28 11.86
N ILE A 108 10.31 17.16 11.22
CA ILE A 108 9.35 16.26 10.57
C ILE A 108 8.33 15.75 11.60
N ALA A 109 8.80 15.26 12.75
CA ALA A 109 7.91 14.78 13.80
C ALA A 109 6.89 15.84 14.24
N ILE A 110 7.35 17.07 14.47
CA ILE A 110 6.49 18.20 14.86
C ILE A 110 5.47 18.52 13.77
N GLN A 111 5.87 18.50 12.49
CA GLN A 111 4.96 18.74 11.35
C GLN A 111 3.84 17.70 11.29
N PHE A 112 4.07 16.45 11.72
CA PHE A 112 3.04 15.41 11.79
C PHE A 112 2.28 15.37 13.13
N GLY A 113 2.45 16.39 13.99
CA GLY A 113 1.74 16.53 15.26
C GLY A 113 2.33 15.72 16.43
N TYR A 114 3.60 15.29 16.34
CA TYR A 114 4.29 14.61 17.44
C TYR A 114 5.07 15.62 18.27
N SER A 115 4.88 15.57 19.60
CA SER A 115 5.51 16.48 20.55
C SER A 115 6.95 16.10 20.95
N SER A 116 7.40 14.88 20.60
CA SER A 116 8.74 14.41 20.92
C SER A 116 9.30 13.43 19.88
N HIS A 117 10.63 13.37 19.81
CA HIS A 117 11.34 12.45 18.93
C HIS A 117 11.08 10.98 19.28
N GLU A 118 10.93 10.66 20.56
CA GLU A 118 10.68 9.31 21.06
C GLU A 118 9.27 8.82 20.70
N ALA A 119 8.26 9.70 20.79
CA ALA A 119 6.90 9.37 20.38
C ALA A 119 6.83 9.08 18.88
N PHE A 120 7.46 9.94 18.07
CA PHE A 120 7.54 9.75 16.63
C PHE A 120 8.30 8.48 16.27
N THR A 121 9.50 8.27 16.82
CA THR A 121 10.33 7.09 16.53
C THR A 121 9.59 5.79 16.88
N ARG A 122 8.88 5.72 18.01
CA ARG A 122 8.07 4.54 18.35
C ARG A 122 6.98 4.29 17.31
N SER A 123 6.22 5.31 16.93
CA SER A 123 5.16 5.20 15.93
C SER A 123 5.72 4.83 14.55
N PHE A 124 6.85 5.42 14.17
CA PHE A 124 7.52 5.17 12.90
C PHE A 124 8.03 3.73 12.83
N SER A 125 8.73 3.26 13.87
CA SER A 125 9.22 1.89 13.96
C SER A 125 8.11 0.85 13.95
N GLN A 126 6.93 1.17 14.48
CA GLN A 126 5.77 0.27 14.41
C GLN A 126 5.24 0.10 12.97
N VAL A 127 5.37 1.13 12.13
CA VAL A 127 4.89 1.11 10.74
C VAL A 127 5.96 0.57 9.79
N TRP A 128 7.20 1.03 9.94
CA TRP A 128 8.30 0.79 9.00
C TRP A 128 9.28 -0.31 9.43
N ASN A 129 9.09 -0.88 10.62
CA ASN A 129 9.96 -1.90 11.22
C ASN A 129 11.45 -1.52 11.25
N CYS A 130 11.74 -0.22 11.30
CA CYS A 130 13.06 0.37 11.47
C CYS A 130 12.88 1.79 12.02
N ASN A 131 13.92 2.34 12.65
CA ASN A 131 13.83 3.70 13.18
C ASN A 131 13.99 4.76 12.05
N PRO A 132 13.53 6.01 12.25
CA PRO A 132 13.61 7.07 11.23
C PRO A 132 15.01 7.33 10.67
N SER A 133 16.05 7.26 11.51
CA SER A 133 17.43 7.53 11.10
C SER A 133 17.99 6.41 10.21
N GLU A 134 17.70 5.17 10.56
CA GLU A 134 18.04 3.98 9.77
C GLU A 134 17.31 4.00 8.42
N PHE A 135 16.02 4.33 8.45
CA PHE A 135 15.22 4.51 7.24
C PHE A 135 15.83 5.56 6.31
N ARG A 136 16.18 6.74 6.84
CA ARG A 136 16.80 7.82 6.05
C ARG A 136 18.10 7.37 5.38
N LYS A 137 19.00 6.74 6.14
CA LYS A 137 20.27 6.22 5.59
C LYS A 137 20.05 5.19 4.50
N ARG A 138 19.01 4.35 4.62
CA ARG A 138 18.64 3.38 3.59
C ARG A 138 18.20 4.08 2.30
N CYS A 139 17.44 5.16 2.43
CA CYS A 139 16.89 5.91 1.29
C CYS A 139 17.86 6.95 0.68
N GLU A 140 18.97 7.30 1.35
CA GLU A 140 20.00 8.20 0.79
C GLU A 140 20.50 7.75 -0.60
N ASN A 141 20.52 6.45 -0.86
CA ASN A 141 20.93 5.87 -2.14
C ASN A 141 19.74 5.46 -3.03
N ARG A 142 18.50 5.71 -2.60
CA ARG A 142 17.26 5.23 -3.26
C ARG A 142 16.08 6.18 -3.03
N PRO A 143 15.97 7.27 -3.79
CA PRO A 143 14.96 8.31 -3.58
C PRO A 143 13.56 7.97 -4.14
N HIS A 144 13.37 6.78 -4.72
CA HIS A 144 12.14 6.47 -5.48
C HIS A 144 11.27 5.37 -4.86
N THR A 145 11.70 4.74 -3.77
CA THR A 145 10.84 3.83 -3.03
C THR A 145 10.12 4.60 -1.94
N VAL A 146 8.91 4.13 -1.56
CA VAL A 146 8.19 4.37 -0.28
C VAL A 146 6.72 4.74 -0.52
N GLU A 147 5.90 3.70 -0.71
CA GLU A 147 4.48 3.70 -0.42
C GLU A 147 4.08 2.40 0.30
N LEU A 148 4.53 2.24 1.55
CA LEU A 148 4.15 1.05 2.34
C LEU A 148 2.64 1.03 2.63
N PHE A 149 2.07 2.20 2.89
CA PHE A 149 0.63 2.40 3.04
C PHE A 149 0.17 3.52 2.11
N PRO A 150 -0.12 3.21 0.83
CA PRO A 150 -0.58 4.22 -0.11
C PRO A 150 -1.93 4.81 0.30
N ARG A 151 -2.25 5.98 -0.25
CA ARG A 151 -3.57 6.60 -0.09
C ARG A 151 -4.63 5.66 -0.64
N ILE A 152 -5.69 5.42 0.12
CA ILE A 152 -6.86 4.71 -0.41
C ILE A 152 -7.63 5.68 -1.32
N THR A 153 -7.38 5.63 -2.63
CA THR A 153 -8.09 6.43 -3.63
C THR A 153 -9.10 5.60 -4.40
N GLY A 154 -10.39 5.77 -4.11
CA GLY A 154 -11.49 5.33 -4.97
C GLY A 154 -11.68 3.81 -5.04
N PHE A 155 -12.62 3.27 -4.26
CA PHE A 155 -12.90 1.83 -4.29
C PHE A 155 -13.31 1.29 -5.66
N MET A 156 -13.73 2.15 -6.60
CA MET A 156 -14.26 1.75 -7.89
C MET A 156 -14.08 2.86 -8.94
N GLN A 157 -13.50 2.54 -10.09
CA GLN A 157 -13.81 3.27 -11.32
C GLN A 157 -14.45 2.30 -12.32
N LEU A 158 -15.62 2.68 -12.84
CA LEU A 158 -16.27 1.98 -13.95
C LEU A 158 -15.50 2.29 -15.23
N GLU A 159 -14.93 1.26 -15.85
CA GLU A 159 -14.33 1.36 -17.18
C GLU A 159 -15.00 0.27 -18.05
N GLY A 160 -16.08 0.66 -18.74
CA GLY A 160 -17.01 -0.27 -19.38
C GLY A 160 -17.97 -0.94 -18.39
N GLU A 161 -18.34 -2.22 -18.64
CA GLU A 161 -19.19 -3.04 -17.75
C GLU A 161 -18.42 -3.71 -16.60
N LYS A 162 -17.11 -3.47 -16.48
CA LYS A 162 -16.25 -4.08 -15.45
C LYS A 162 -15.88 -3.06 -14.38
N LEU A 163 -16.10 -3.44 -13.12
CA LEU A 163 -15.69 -2.67 -11.96
C LEU A 163 -14.20 -2.90 -11.74
N MET A 164 -13.36 -1.89 -12.00
CA MET A 164 -11.93 -1.98 -11.75
C MET A 164 -11.54 -1.33 -10.43
N ARG A 165 -10.76 -2.10 -9.67
CA ARG A 165 -10.07 -1.71 -8.44
C ARG A 165 -8.99 -0.68 -8.78
N ARG A 166 -9.09 0.52 -8.24
CA ARG A 166 -7.94 1.44 -8.09
C ARG A 166 -7.69 1.55 -6.61
N THR A 167 -6.55 1.05 -6.11
CA THR A 167 -6.29 1.05 -4.66
C THR A 167 -5.06 1.84 -4.25
N VAL A 168 -4.37 2.47 -5.20
CA VAL A 168 -3.08 3.15 -4.97
C VAL A 168 -2.98 4.34 -5.94
N ASP A 169 -2.53 5.50 -5.45
CA ASP A 169 -2.19 6.68 -6.27
C ASP A 169 -0.71 6.62 -6.65
N ILE A 170 -0.42 6.11 -7.85
CA ILE A 170 0.96 5.96 -8.35
C ILE A 170 1.32 7.04 -9.37
N SER A 171 0.69 8.21 -9.29
CA SER A 171 0.88 9.30 -10.26
C SER A 171 2.37 9.67 -10.42
N GLU A 172 3.15 9.58 -9.35
CA GLU A 172 4.59 9.85 -9.37
C GLU A 172 5.42 8.75 -10.06
N LEU A 173 4.93 7.50 -10.09
CA LEU A 173 5.59 6.40 -10.80
C LEU A 173 5.33 6.44 -12.31
N TYR A 174 4.30 7.17 -12.74
CA TYR A 174 3.90 7.21 -14.15
C TYR A 174 5.00 7.76 -15.07
N ASP A 175 5.72 8.79 -14.62
CA ASP A 175 6.84 9.36 -15.39
C ASP A 175 7.99 8.35 -15.54
N PHE A 176 8.22 7.51 -14.52
CA PHE A 176 9.20 6.42 -14.59
C PHE A 176 8.74 5.31 -15.54
N PHE A 177 7.46 4.91 -15.50
CA PHE A 177 6.93 3.91 -16.44
C PHE A 177 7.03 4.39 -17.89
N LYS A 178 6.77 5.68 -18.13
CA LYS A 178 6.85 6.26 -19.47
C LYS A 178 8.28 6.36 -19.98
N SER A 179 9.24 6.73 -19.12
CA SER A 179 10.66 6.83 -19.48
C SER A 179 11.34 5.46 -19.60
N ARG A 180 10.83 4.42 -18.93
CA ARG A 180 11.38 3.05 -18.88
C ARG A 180 10.47 2.02 -19.54
N LYS A 181 9.77 2.41 -20.61
CA LYS A 181 8.77 1.56 -21.31
C LYS A 181 9.31 0.22 -21.83
N ASP A 182 10.62 0.15 -22.09
CA ASP A 182 11.29 -1.05 -22.63
C ASP A 182 11.97 -1.89 -21.53
N CYS A 183 11.84 -1.46 -20.27
CA CYS A 183 12.42 -2.14 -19.12
C CYS A 183 11.50 -3.23 -18.58
N TRP A 184 12.10 -4.15 -17.84
CA TRP A 184 11.42 -5.30 -17.25
C TRP A 184 10.91 -4.98 -15.84
N PHE A 185 9.81 -5.63 -15.49
CA PHE A 185 9.30 -5.70 -14.13
C PHE A 185 9.65 -7.05 -13.51
N VAL A 186 9.99 -7.05 -12.22
CA VAL A 186 9.95 -8.25 -11.37
C VAL A 186 8.76 -8.09 -10.43
N CYS A 187 7.70 -8.86 -10.64
CA CYS A 187 6.51 -8.87 -9.79
C CYS A 187 6.66 -9.93 -8.71
N GLY A 188 6.31 -9.57 -7.48
CA GLY A 188 6.36 -10.45 -6.32
C GLY A 188 5.02 -10.56 -5.61
N ASP A 189 4.73 -11.72 -5.04
CA ASP A 189 3.55 -11.98 -4.19
C ASP A 189 3.96 -12.79 -2.96
N ILE A 190 3.41 -12.48 -1.78
CA ILE A 190 3.73 -13.21 -0.55
C ILE A 190 3.04 -14.57 -0.57
N VAL A 191 3.85 -15.63 -0.44
CA VAL A 191 3.32 -16.99 -0.31
C VAL A 191 2.56 -17.09 1.01
N SER A 192 1.26 -17.36 0.93
CA SER A 192 0.40 -17.67 2.08
C SER A 192 0.36 -16.56 3.14
N LEU A 193 0.04 -15.32 2.74
CA LEU A 193 -0.13 -14.21 3.68
C LEU A 193 -1.29 -14.43 4.68
N ILE A 194 -2.32 -15.22 4.33
CA ILE A 194 -3.47 -15.51 5.21
C ILE A 194 -3.02 -16.21 6.51
N PRO A 195 -2.29 -17.34 6.49
CA PRO A 195 -1.71 -17.95 7.68
C PRO A 195 -0.91 -16.98 8.55
N ILE A 196 -0.10 -16.11 7.94
CA ILE A 196 0.70 -15.12 8.69
C ILE A 196 -0.22 -14.14 9.43
N ASN A 197 -1.29 -13.69 8.79
CA ASN A 197 -2.26 -12.80 9.43
C ASN A 197 -3.10 -13.47 10.53
N ASN A 198 -3.19 -14.81 10.53
CA ASN A 198 -3.85 -15.54 11.61
C ASN A 198 -3.03 -15.52 12.91
N ILE A 199 -1.70 -15.34 12.82
CA ILE A 199 -0.85 -15.08 13.99
C ILE A 199 -1.23 -13.72 14.57
N SER A 200 -1.13 -12.67 13.76
CA SER A 200 -1.68 -11.36 14.04
C SER A 200 -1.67 -10.49 12.78
N ARG A 201 -2.46 -9.42 12.76
CA ARG A 201 -2.37 -8.43 11.67
C ARG A 201 -0.98 -7.80 11.57
N LYS A 202 -0.33 -7.59 12.71
CA LYS A 202 1.00 -7.00 12.78
C LYS A 202 2.06 -7.93 12.19
N ALA A 203 1.91 -9.24 12.36
CA ALA A 203 2.74 -10.24 11.67
C ALA A 203 2.60 -10.12 10.14
N GLY A 204 1.38 -9.91 9.64
CA GLY A 204 1.14 -9.63 8.22
C GLY A 204 1.79 -8.34 7.72
N ASP A 205 1.69 -7.26 8.50
CA ASP A 205 2.36 -5.98 8.17
C ASP A 205 3.88 -6.12 8.12
N ILE A 206 4.44 -6.92 9.03
CA ILE A 206 5.86 -7.23 9.08
C ILE A 206 6.28 -8.04 7.86
N ALA A 207 5.50 -9.05 7.45
CA ALA A 207 5.76 -9.80 6.22
C ALA A 207 5.73 -8.90 4.98
N ILE A 208 4.79 -7.96 4.90
CA ILE A 208 4.73 -6.97 3.81
C ILE A 208 5.98 -6.07 3.81
N SER A 209 6.36 -5.56 4.97
CA SER A 209 7.55 -4.71 5.11
C SER A 209 8.84 -5.49 4.79
N GLU A 210 8.91 -6.76 5.16
CA GLU A 210 10.04 -7.63 4.86
C GLU A 210 10.12 -7.98 3.38
N ALA A 211 8.98 -8.26 2.73
CA ALA A 211 8.92 -8.47 1.28
C ALA A 211 9.51 -7.28 0.51
N LEU A 212 9.07 -6.06 0.86
CA LEU A 212 9.61 -4.84 0.29
C LEU A 212 11.12 -4.73 0.52
N ARG A 213 11.59 -5.00 1.76
CA ARG A 213 13.00 -4.96 2.12
C ARG A 213 13.85 -5.96 1.33
N ARG A 214 13.35 -7.18 1.13
CA ARG A 214 14.04 -8.23 0.35
C ARG A 214 14.13 -7.84 -1.13
N MET A 215 13.06 -7.31 -1.71
CA MET A 215 13.11 -6.82 -3.08
C MET A 215 14.08 -5.64 -3.21
N GLU A 216 14.04 -4.69 -2.27
CA GLU A 216 14.99 -3.58 -2.24
C GLU A 216 16.44 -4.09 -2.11
N SER A 217 16.74 -5.10 -1.28
CA SER A 217 18.12 -5.51 -1.02
C SER A 217 18.87 -6.01 -2.28
N VAL A 218 18.15 -6.48 -3.30
CA VAL A 218 18.73 -6.98 -4.55
C VAL A 218 18.84 -5.92 -5.66
N CYS A 219 18.12 -4.80 -5.52
CA CYS A 219 18.00 -3.77 -6.55
C CYS A 219 19.29 -3.01 -6.84
N GLY A 220 19.48 -2.63 -8.10
CA GLY A 220 20.40 -1.58 -8.50
C GLY A 220 19.99 -0.20 -7.95
N PRO A 221 20.88 0.81 -8.03
CA PRO A 221 20.64 2.14 -7.47
C PRO A 221 19.48 2.89 -8.15
N GLU A 222 19.23 2.60 -9.42
CA GLU A 222 18.20 3.25 -10.22
C GLU A 222 16.91 2.43 -10.30
N ASP A 223 16.87 1.19 -9.81
CA ASP A 223 15.66 0.36 -9.83
C ASP A 223 14.64 0.88 -8.82
N ILE A 224 13.36 0.65 -9.09
CA ILE A 224 12.26 1.19 -8.29
C ILE A 224 11.38 0.04 -7.79
N VAL A 225 11.31 -0.13 -6.47
CA VAL A 225 10.40 -1.09 -5.83
C VAL A 225 9.19 -0.35 -5.28
N PHE A 226 8.00 -0.87 -5.57
CA PHE A 226 6.74 -0.32 -5.11
C PHE A 226 5.74 -1.43 -4.82
N ARG A 227 4.82 -1.15 -3.89
CA ARG A 227 3.72 -2.05 -3.56
C ARG A 227 2.57 -1.77 -4.52
N ILE A 228 2.12 -2.81 -5.21
CA ILE A 228 1.01 -2.71 -6.15
C ILE A 228 -0.29 -3.01 -5.41
N GLY A 229 -0.33 -4.06 -4.58
CA GLY A 229 -1.57 -4.45 -3.94
C GLY A 229 -1.41 -4.92 -2.51
N GLY A 230 -2.18 -5.95 -2.13
CA GLY A 230 -2.25 -6.41 -0.74
C GLY A 230 -0.93 -7.01 -0.31
N ASP A 231 -0.59 -8.13 -0.93
CA ASP A 231 0.68 -8.85 -0.86
C ASP A 231 1.47 -8.73 -2.16
N GLU A 232 0.96 -8.00 -3.16
CA GLU A 232 1.64 -7.84 -4.44
C GLU A 232 2.59 -6.63 -4.46
N PHE A 233 3.77 -6.87 -5.01
CA PHE A 233 4.85 -5.91 -5.19
C PHE A 233 5.35 -5.93 -6.63
N ALA A 234 5.97 -4.84 -7.04
CA ALA A 234 6.76 -4.83 -8.26
C ALA A 234 8.05 -4.05 -8.08
N LEU A 235 9.04 -4.49 -8.86
CA LEU A 235 10.30 -3.84 -9.08
C LEU A 235 10.37 -3.48 -10.56
N LEU A 236 10.43 -2.19 -10.87
CA LEU A 236 10.75 -1.69 -12.21
C LEU A 236 12.26 -1.57 -12.35
N THR A 237 12.84 -2.35 -13.25
CA THR A 237 14.27 -2.30 -13.52
C THR A 237 14.64 -1.02 -14.28
N ASN A 238 15.89 -0.60 -14.18
CA ASN A 238 16.51 0.39 -15.06
C ASN A 238 17.25 -0.27 -16.24
N SER A 239 16.77 -1.42 -16.72
CA SER A 239 17.41 -2.19 -17.80
C SER A 239 16.38 -2.80 -18.75
N SER A 240 16.67 -2.77 -20.05
CA SER A 240 15.87 -3.47 -21.07
C SER A 240 16.26 -4.94 -21.23
N GLU A 241 17.33 -5.39 -20.57
CA GLU A 241 17.88 -6.74 -20.66
C GLU A 241 17.09 -7.71 -19.76
N GLU A 242 16.53 -8.76 -20.36
CA GLU A 242 15.76 -9.79 -19.66
C GLU A 242 16.61 -10.52 -18.61
N ALA A 243 17.88 -10.80 -18.95
CA ALA A 243 18.81 -11.47 -18.06
C ALA A 243 19.03 -10.72 -16.73
N TYR A 244 18.97 -9.38 -16.76
CA TYR A 244 19.07 -8.58 -15.54
C TYR A 244 17.87 -8.78 -14.63
N ALA A 245 16.66 -8.77 -15.21
CA ALA A 245 15.44 -9.02 -14.45
C ALA A 245 15.41 -10.45 -13.88
N GLU A 246 15.89 -11.45 -14.63
CA GLU A 246 16.00 -12.82 -14.12
C GLU A 246 17.00 -12.95 -12.98
N GLU A 247 18.15 -12.28 -13.07
CA GLU A 247 19.13 -12.27 -11.98
C GLU A 247 18.51 -11.69 -10.70
N LEU A 248 17.76 -10.58 -10.80
CA LEU A 248 17.06 -9.99 -9.66
C LEU A 248 15.98 -10.92 -9.10
N LYS A 249 15.16 -11.54 -9.96
CA LYS A 249 14.16 -12.52 -9.57
C LYS A 249 14.79 -13.69 -8.81
N ASP A 250 15.87 -14.26 -9.34
CA ASP A 250 16.56 -15.40 -8.72
C ASP A 250 17.16 -15.04 -7.36
N LYS A 251 17.74 -13.83 -7.23
CA LYS A 251 18.21 -13.32 -5.93
C LYS A 251 17.06 -13.16 -4.92
N ILE A 252 15.89 -12.69 -5.35
CA ILE A 252 14.70 -12.58 -4.49
C ILE A 252 14.27 -13.97 -4.01
N LEU A 253 14.16 -14.93 -4.93
CA LEU A 253 13.74 -16.30 -4.63
C LEU A 253 14.76 -17.05 -3.76
N ALA A 254 16.05 -16.73 -3.85
CA ALA A 254 17.09 -17.32 -3.00
C ALA A 254 16.92 -16.99 -1.51
N MET A 255 16.13 -15.96 -1.17
CA MET A 255 15.81 -15.60 0.23
C MET A 255 14.54 -16.30 0.75
N ASN A 256 13.89 -17.16 -0.05
CA ASN A 256 12.68 -17.85 0.38
C ASN A 256 12.93 -18.81 1.55
N GLY A 257 12.00 -18.86 2.49
CA GLY A 257 12.10 -19.65 3.72
C GLY A 257 12.91 -18.96 4.82
N ALA A 258 13.52 -17.80 4.57
CA ALA A 258 14.16 -17.02 5.63
C ALA A 258 13.12 -16.57 6.68
N ILE A 259 13.50 -16.75 7.95
CA ILE A 259 12.65 -16.51 9.11
C ILE A 259 12.56 -15.02 9.43
N ILE A 260 11.35 -14.55 9.70
CA ILE A 260 11.10 -13.25 10.31
C ILE A 260 10.80 -13.47 11.79
N PRO A 261 11.62 -12.93 12.72
CA PRO A 261 11.31 -13.01 14.14
C PRO A 261 10.13 -12.10 14.47
N TYR A 262 9.12 -12.63 15.17
CA TYR A 262 7.97 -11.86 15.61
C TYR A 262 7.47 -12.33 16.99
N ASP A 263 7.68 -11.51 18.01
CA ASP A 263 7.41 -11.87 19.42
C ASP A 263 8.10 -13.20 19.80
N GLU A 264 7.33 -14.25 20.12
CA GLU A 264 7.84 -15.61 20.39
C GLU A 264 7.70 -16.55 19.17
N GLU A 265 7.22 -16.04 18.04
CA GLU A 265 6.96 -16.78 16.82
C GLU A 265 8.10 -16.58 15.79
N GLU A 266 8.34 -17.63 15.01
CA GLU A 266 9.21 -17.60 13.85
C GLU A 266 8.36 -17.73 12.58
N ILE A 267 8.32 -16.67 11.78
CA ILE A 267 7.48 -16.63 10.59
C ILE A 267 8.35 -16.94 9.37
N PRO A 268 8.32 -18.17 8.81
CA PRO A 268 8.95 -18.44 7.53
C PRO A 268 8.21 -17.66 6.44
N MET A 269 8.94 -16.87 5.67
CA MET A 269 8.35 -16.06 4.61
C MET A 269 9.01 -16.39 3.27
N SER A 270 8.17 -16.55 2.25
CA SER A 270 8.57 -16.76 0.87
C SER A 270 7.79 -15.83 -0.05
N LEU A 271 8.39 -15.50 -1.18
CA LEU A 271 7.78 -14.77 -2.28
C LEU A 271 7.64 -15.68 -3.50
N TYR A 272 6.51 -15.60 -4.19
CA TYR A 272 6.48 -15.87 -5.61
C TYR A 272 7.11 -14.69 -6.33
N ALA A 273 7.86 -14.94 -7.40
CA ALA A 273 8.43 -13.88 -8.22
C ALA A 273 8.39 -14.26 -9.70
N LYS A 274 8.05 -13.31 -10.57
CA LYS A 274 7.96 -13.48 -12.03
C LYS A 274 8.41 -12.22 -12.73
N ILE A 275 9.07 -12.37 -13.87
CA ILE A 275 9.43 -11.24 -14.72
C ILE A 275 8.36 -10.99 -15.79
N ILE A 276 8.09 -9.71 -16.04
CA ILE A 276 7.09 -9.27 -17.02
C ILE A 276 7.66 -8.10 -17.80
N LYS A 277 7.49 -8.11 -19.12
CA LYS A 277 7.65 -6.94 -19.97
C LYS A 277 6.28 -6.43 -20.38
N LEU A 278 6.05 -5.13 -20.22
CA LEU A 278 4.83 -4.51 -20.70
C LEU A 278 5.06 -4.02 -22.13
N GLU A 279 4.50 -4.72 -23.12
CA GLU A 279 4.60 -4.29 -24.52
C GLU A 279 3.85 -2.98 -24.77
N ASN A 280 4.49 -2.12 -25.56
CA ASN A 280 4.14 -0.73 -25.77
C ASN A 280 3.01 -0.58 -26.80
N ASP A 281 1.85 -0.10 -26.36
CA ASP A 281 1.15 0.97 -27.07
C ASP A 281 0.12 1.61 -26.13
N ALA A 282 0.35 2.88 -25.80
CA ALA A 282 -0.55 3.74 -25.04
C ALA A 282 -1.06 3.14 -23.72
N LEU A 283 -0.15 2.64 -22.89
CA LEU A 283 -0.48 2.23 -21.52
C LEU A 283 -0.96 3.44 -20.70
N ARG A 284 -2.27 3.68 -20.73
CA ARG A 284 -2.91 4.61 -19.80
C ARG A 284 -2.68 4.07 -18.39
N TYR A 285 -2.60 4.97 -17.43
CA TYR A 285 -2.53 4.64 -16.00
C TYR A 285 -3.50 3.52 -15.60
N SER A 286 -4.70 3.55 -16.18
CA SER A 286 -5.77 2.58 -15.93
C SER A 286 -5.48 1.15 -16.39
N GLU A 287 -4.52 0.95 -17.29
CA GLU A 287 -4.24 -0.34 -17.92
C GLU A 287 -2.98 -1.03 -17.38
N ILE A 288 -2.00 -0.25 -16.90
CA ILE A 288 -0.72 -0.79 -16.40
C ILE A 288 -0.96 -1.71 -15.20
N PHE A 289 -1.74 -1.22 -14.24
CA PHE A 289 -1.93 -1.89 -12.96
C PHE A 289 -2.73 -3.20 -13.09
N PRO A 290 -3.88 -3.25 -13.80
CA PRO A 290 -4.54 -4.52 -14.06
C PRO A 290 -3.64 -5.51 -14.79
N LYS A 291 -2.81 -5.05 -15.75
CA LYS A 291 -1.88 -5.93 -16.48
C LYS A 291 -0.78 -6.50 -15.56
N LEU A 292 -0.28 -5.73 -14.61
CA LEU A 292 0.70 -6.21 -13.61
C LEU A 292 0.05 -7.18 -12.62
N MET A 293 -1.13 -6.85 -12.09
CA MET A 293 -1.88 -7.67 -11.15
C MET A 293 -2.28 -9.02 -11.75
N ILE A 294 -2.93 -9.01 -12.92
CA ILE A 294 -3.36 -10.25 -13.61
C ILE A 294 -2.16 -11.17 -13.86
N ARG A 295 -1.02 -10.61 -14.28
CA ARG A 295 0.16 -11.41 -14.60
C ARG A 295 0.95 -11.87 -13.38
N ALA A 296 0.83 -11.17 -12.25
CA ALA A 296 1.34 -11.60 -10.94
C ALA A 296 0.46 -12.73 -10.34
N GLU A 297 -0.86 -12.67 -10.58
CA GLU A 297 -1.83 -13.68 -10.12
C GLU A 297 -1.83 -14.98 -10.92
N GLU A 298 -1.28 -14.99 -12.14
CA GLU A 298 -1.00 -16.21 -12.93
C GLU A 298 0.07 -17.06 -12.22
N LYS A 299 -0.34 -17.73 -11.15
CA LYS A 299 0.48 -18.67 -10.36
C LYS A 299 0.95 -19.79 -11.28
N ALA A 300 2.27 -20.02 -11.30
CA ALA A 300 2.89 -21.16 -11.95
C ALA A 300 2.47 -22.48 -11.29
#